data_AF-A0A9E3W095-F1
#
_entry.id   AF-A0A9E3W095-F1
#
_cell.length_a   1.000
_cell.length_b   1.000
_cell.length_c   1.000
_cell.angle_alpha   90.00
_cell.angle_beta   90.00
_cell.angle_gamma   90.00
#
_symmetry.space_group_name_H-M   'P 1'
#
loop_
_entity.id
_entity.type
_entity.pdbx_description
1 polymer ?
#
loop_
_entity_poly.entity_id
_entity_poly.type
_entity_poly.pdbx_seq_one_letter_code
_entity_poly.pdbx_strand_id
1 'polypeptide(L)'
;YMNQMADDRQTHPQDDIITALVHAEEDGDKLNRMELLSMLFLLLVAGHETTVNLIGNGTLALLQHPDQLEKLRQDPTLIRSAVEEMLRFNGPVDMTTNRWSFEDVEIGGVTIPQGELVWASLLAANRDPAQFPDPDCFDITREPNKHIAFGNGIHYCVGAPLARLEGTIAIQALAQRLPQLALDVPADSLEWGTGIMIIHGMKAMPVRY
;
A
#
# COMPACT_ATOMS: atom_id res chain seq x y z
N TYR A 1 -19.94 -16.71 2.77
CA TYR A 1 -18.68 -17.04 3.45
C TYR A 1 -18.48 -16.22 4.72
N MET A 2 -18.16 -14.92 4.66
CA MET A 2 -17.82 -14.14 5.88
C MET A 2 -18.90 -14.13 6.98
N ASN A 3 -20.19 -14.12 6.59
CA ASN A 3 -21.28 -14.28 7.56
C ASN A 3 -21.16 -15.54 8.42
N GLN A 4 -20.98 -16.69 7.78
CA GLN A 4 -20.85 -17.98 8.47
C GLN A 4 -19.61 -18.03 9.36
N MET A 5 -18.52 -17.40 8.93
CA MET A 5 -17.29 -17.33 9.70
C MET A 5 -17.45 -16.46 10.96
N ALA A 6 -18.14 -15.32 10.86
CA ALA A 6 -18.45 -14.49 12.02
C ALA A 6 -19.39 -15.21 13.01
N ASP A 7 -20.42 -15.91 12.50
CA ASP A 7 -21.34 -16.69 13.33
C ASP A 7 -20.61 -17.83 14.07
N ASP A 8 -19.70 -18.52 13.38
CA ASP A 8 -18.87 -19.56 13.99
C ASP A 8 -17.97 -18.98 15.09
N ARG A 9 -17.26 -17.88 14.81
CA ARG A 9 -16.36 -17.23 15.79
C ARG A 9 -17.06 -16.66 17.02
N GLN A 10 -18.36 -16.39 16.93
CA GLN A 10 -19.17 -15.96 18.07
C GLN A 10 -19.41 -17.07 19.10
N THR A 11 -19.43 -18.32 18.65
CA THR A 11 -19.68 -19.50 19.52
C THR A 11 -18.45 -20.39 19.70
N HIS A 12 -17.49 -20.31 18.78
CA HIS A 12 -16.22 -21.02 18.79
C HIS A 12 -15.06 -20.02 18.58
N PRO A 13 -14.70 -19.24 19.63
CA PRO A 13 -13.59 -18.29 19.55
C PRO A 13 -12.27 -18.95 19.16
N GLN A 14 -11.47 -18.25 18.35
CA GLN A 14 -10.11 -18.65 17.96
C GLN A 14 -9.13 -17.50 18.22
N ASP A 15 -7.83 -17.76 18.08
CA ASP A 15 -6.79 -16.74 18.18
C ASP A 15 -6.64 -16.01 16.84
N ASP A 16 -7.67 -15.22 16.46
CA ASP A 16 -7.69 -14.47 15.21
C ASP A 16 -8.44 -13.13 15.32
N ILE A 17 -8.23 -12.26 14.32
CA ILE A 17 -8.84 -10.93 14.28
C ILE A 17 -10.37 -10.97 14.14
N ILE A 18 -10.93 -12.06 13.63
CA ILE A 18 -12.38 -12.18 13.48
C ILE A 18 -13.02 -12.38 14.84
N THR A 19 -12.46 -13.25 15.69
CA THR A 19 -12.84 -13.38 17.09
C THR A 19 -12.66 -12.04 17.82
N ALA A 20 -11.53 -11.36 17.63
CA ALA A 20 -11.30 -10.06 18.26
C ALA A 20 -12.37 -9.02 17.88
N LEU A 21 -12.78 -8.96 16.61
CA LEU A 21 -13.81 -8.02 16.14
C LEU A 21 -15.23 -8.42 16.56
N VAL A 22 -15.56 -9.71 16.56
CA VAL A 22 -16.88 -10.21 17.00
C VAL A 22 -17.14 -9.88 18.48
N HIS A 23 -16.09 -9.89 19.30
CA HIS A 23 -16.17 -9.58 20.73
C HIS A 23 -15.72 -8.15 21.07
N ALA A 24 -15.44 -7.31 20.07
CA ALA A 24 -15.05 -5.93 20.31
C ALA A 24 -16.19 -5.16 20.98
N GLU A 25 -15.88 -4.55 22.12
CA GLU A 25 -16.78 -3.72 22.90
C GLU A 25 -15.96 -2.58 23.53
N GLU A 26 -16.43 -1.34 23.38
CA GLU A 26 -15.84 -0.16 24.01
C GLU A 26 -16.97 0.71 24.58
N ASP A 27 -16.91 1.02 25.87
CA ASP A 27 -17.95 1.78 26.59
C ASP A 27 -19.39 1.26 26.40
N GLY A 28 -19.54 -0.05 26.20
CA GLY A 28 -20.83 -0.73 25.96
C GLY A 28 -21.31 -0.66 24.52
N ASP A 29 -20.58 0.02 23.63
CA ASP A 29 -20.84 0.02 22.19
C ASP A 29 -20.20 -1.20 21.51
N LYS A 30 -20.90 -1.74 20.51
CA LYS A 30 -20.51 -2.95 19.77
C LYS A 30 -20.78 -2.76 18.30
N LEU A 31 -19.91 -3.36 17.49
CA LEU A 31 -20.16 -3.46 16.06
C LEU A 31 -21.48 -4.20 15.83
N ASN A 32 -22.41 -3.52 15.16
CA ASN A 32 -23.58 -4.19 14.65
C ASN A 32 -23.17 -5.14 13.51
N ARG A 33 -24.11 -5.99 13.07
CA ARG A 33 -23.83 -7.02 12.06
C ARG A 33 -23.28 -6.44 10.75
N MET A 34 -23.79 -5.30 10.30
CA MET A 34 -23.31 -4.69 9.05
C MET A 34 -21.93 -4.06 9.23
N GLU A 35 -21.67 -3.41 10.36
CA GLU A 35 -20.37 -2.82 10.67
C GLU A 35 -19.27 -3.89 10.78
N LEU A 36 -19.55 -5.00 11.48
CA LEU A 36 -18.63 -6.12 11.60
C LEU A 36 -18.25 -6.69 10.22
N LEU A 37 -19.25 -6.99 9.38
CA LEU A 37 -18.99 -7.53 8.04
C LEU A 37 -18.26 -6.53 7.15
N SER A 38 -18.60 -5.24 7.27
CA SER A 38 -17.92 -4.17 6.52
C SER A 38 -16.46 -4.04 6.94
N MET A 39 -16.18 -4.12 8.25
CA MET A 39 -14.82 -4.10 8.78
C MET A 39 -14.01 -5.31 8.30
N LEU A 40 -14.59 -6.51 8.36
CA LEU A 40 -13.94 -7.72 7.85
C LEU A 40 -13.64 -7.63 6.35
N PHE A 41 -14.59 -7.12 5.57
CA PHE A 41 -14.38 -6.90 4.14
C PHE A 41 -13.27 -5.87 3.87
N LEU A 42 -13.32 -4.74 4.59
CA LEU A 42 -12.31 -3.69 4.50
C LEU A 42 -10.92 -4.23 4.77
N LEU A 43 -10.73 -4.96 5.88
CA LEU A 43 -9.43 -5.51 6.26
C LEU A 43 -8.94 -6.56 5.27
N LEU A 44 -9.84 -7.39 4.73
CA LEU A 44 -9.48 -8.40 3.73
C LEU A 44 -9.00 -7.75 2.42
N VAL A 45 -9.75 -6.80 1.87
CA VAL A 45 -9.42 -6.16 0.59
C VAL A 45 -8.20 -5.25 0.75
N ALA A 46 -8.18 -4.42 1.80
CA ALA A 46 -7.09 -3.50 2.08
C ALA A 46 -5.79 -4.23 2.47
N GLY A 47 -5.86 -5.42 3.09
CA GLY A 47 -4.67 -6.21 3.40
C GLY A 47 -4.14 -7.02 2.21
N HIS A 48 -5.01 -7.38 1.26
CA HIS A 48 -4.63 -8.24 0.14
C HIS A 48 -4.10 -7.44 -1.05
N GLU A 49 -4.92 -6.57 -1.65
CA GLU A 49 -4.59 -5.97 -2.95
C GLU A 49 -3.41 -5.00 -2.84
N THR A 50 -3.32 -4.21 -1.77
CA THR A 50 -2.24 -3.23 -1.65
C THR A 50 -0.88 -3.87 -1.40
N THR A 51 -0.80 -4.93 -0.59
CA THR A 51 0.47 -5.62 -0.32
C THR A 51 0.95 -6.35 -1.58
N VAL A 52 0.05 -7.03 -2.31
CA VAL A 52 0.39 -7.67 -3.60
C VAL A 52 1.00 -6.65 -4.56
N ASN A 53 0.39 -5.47 -4.66
CA ASN A 53 0.88 -4.42 -5.55
C ASN A 53 2.14 -3.72 -5.04
N LEU A 54 2.35 -3.58 -3.73
CA LEU A 54 3.63 -3.13 -3.17
C LEU A 54 4.76 -4.08 -3.60
N ILE A 55 4.56 -5.38 -3.43
CA ILE A 55 5.57 -6.39 -3.79
C ILE A 55 5.78 -6.40 -5.31
N GLY A 56 4.71 -6.38 -6.09
CA GLY A 56 4.77 -6.36 -7.56
C GLY A 56 5.49 -5.13 -8.10
N ASN A 57 5.04 -3.93 -7.70
CA ASN A 57 5.62 -2.66 -8.16
C ASN A 57 7.07 -2.50 -7.67
N GLY A 58 7.36 -2.88 -6.43
CA GLY A 58 8.71 -2.84 -5.87
C GLY A 58 9.67 -3.80 -6.57
N THR A 59 9.18 -5.00 -6.92
CA THR A 59 9.96 -5.96 -7.73
C THR A 59 10.24 -5.40 -9.11
N LEU A 60 9.24 -4.85 -9.80
CA LEU A 60 9.43 -4.21 -11.09
C LEU A 60 10.46 -3.07 -11.01
N ALA A 61 10.38 -2.22 -9.99
CA ALA A 61 11.33 -1.12 -9.79
C ALA A 61 12.77 -1.64 -9.66
N LEU A 62 13.00 -2.69 -8.86
CA LEU A 62 14.32 -3.31 -8.75
C LEU A 62 14.81 -3.93 -10.07
N LEU A 63 13.93 -4.59 -10.82
CA LEU A 63 14.28 -5.19 -12.12
C LEU A 63 14.61 -4.14 -13.19
N GLN A 64 14.03 -2.94 -13.10
CA GLN A 64 14.35 -1.80 -13.96
C GLN A 64 15.61 -1.03 -13.51
N HIS A 65 16.06 -1.23 -12.26
CA HIS A 65 17.22 -0.56 -11.67
C HIS A 65 18.21 -1.60 -11.10
N PRO A 66 18.93 -2.33 -11.98
CA PRO A 66 19.79 -3.44 -11.56
C PRO A 66 20.94 -3.01 -10.62
N ASP A 67 21.37 -1.75 -10.69
CA ASP A 67 22.33 -1.16 -9.75
C ASP A 67 21.78 -1.10 -8.31
N GLN A 68 20.51 -0.74 -8.14
CA GLN A 68 19.85 -0.71 -6.83
C GLN A 68 19.59 -2.14 -6.33
N LEU A 69 19.20 -3.06 -7.22
CA LEU A 69 19.05 -4.48 -6.87
C LEU A 69 20.36 -5.10 -6.41
N GLU A 70 21.46 -4.84 -7.10
CA GLU A 70 22.78 -5.32 -6.71
C GLU A 70 23.23 -4.70 -5.38
N LYS A 71 22.98 -3.40 -5.17
CA LYS A 71 23.24 -2.73 -3.90
C LYS A 71 22.49 -3.41 -2.74
N LEU A 72 21.20 -3.73 -2.92
CA LEU A 72 20.39 -4.43 -1.92
C LEU A 72 20.91 -5.86 -1.64
N ARG A 73 21.43 -6.56 -2.66
CA ARG A 73 22.01 -7.89 -2.49
C ARG A 73 23.32 -7.85 -1.71
N GLN A 74 24.16 -6.86 -1.98
CA GLN A 74 25.44 -6.64 -1.30
C GLN A 74 25.24 -6.18 0.15
N ASP A 75 24.22 -5.35 0.39
CA ASP A 75 23.86 -4.87 1.72
C ASP A 75 22.37 -5.09 2.02
N PRO A 76 22.00 -6.27 2.57
CA PRO A 76 20.64 -6.57 2.97
C PRO A 76 20.10 -5.66 4.08
N THR A 77 20.94 -4.88 4.78
CA THR A 77 20.48 -3.95 5.81
C THR A 77 19.66 -2.79 5.23
N LEU A 78 19.82 -2.53 3.92
CA LEU A 78 19.06 -1.52 3.18
C LEU A 78 17.58 -1.88 2.96
N ILE A 79 17.15 -3.12 3.24
CA ILE A 79 15.81 -3.59 2.89
C ILE A 79 14.68 -2.69 3.41
N ARG A 80 14.81 -2.15 4.63
CA ARG A 80 13.79 -1.28 5.21
C ARG A 80 13.67 0.03 4.44
N SER A 81 14.80 0.66 4.12
CA SER A 81 14.84 1.89 3.31
C SER A 81 14.35 1.64 1.88
N ALA A 82 14.70 0.49 1.32
CA ALA A 82 14.23 0.06 0.01
C ALA A 82 12.70 -0.06 -0.04
N VAL A 83 12.06 -0.63 0.98
CA VAL A 83 10.60 -0.74 1.05
C VAL A 83 9.93 0.64 1.14
N GLU A 84 10.46 1.56 1.94
CA GLU A 84 9.94 2.95 1.96
C GLU A 84 10.14 3.64 0.60
N GLU A 85 11.25 3.40 -0.09
CA GLU A 85 11.45 3.95 -1.43
C GLU A 85 10.50 3.35 -2.46
N MET A 86 10.18 2.06 -2.38
CA MET A 86 9.17 1.44 -3.25
C MET A 86 7.79 2.04 -3.03
N LEU A 87 7.41 2.27 -1.77
CA LEU A 87 6.16 2.93 -1.39
C LEU A 87 6.09 4.37 -1.92
N ARG A 88 7.18 5.12 -1.83
CA ARG A 88 7.28 6.47 -2.41
C ARG A 88 7.21 6.43 -3.94
N PHE A 89 8.09 5.65 -4.55
CA PHE A 89 8.39 5.72 -5.98
C PHE A 89 7.21 5.25 -6.83
N ASN A 90 6.62 4.11 -6.47
CA ASN A 90 5.45 3.57 -7.18
C ASN A 90 4.55 2.74 -6.26
N GLY A 91 4.06 3.38 -5.19
CA GLY A 91 3.22 2.75 -4.18
C GLY A 91 1.91 2.17 -4.73
N PRO A 92 1.27 1.27 -3.98
CA PRO A 92 0.10 0.51 -4.44
C PRO A 92 -1.21 1.31 -4.46
N VAL A 93 -1.20 2.56 -4.02
CA VAL A 93 -2.39 3.43 -3.94
C VAL A 93 -2.08 4.77 -4.59
N ASP A 94 -2.86 5.17 -5.59
CA ASP A 94 -2.60 6.38 -6.39
C ASP A 94 -3.22 7.66 -5.82
N MET A 95 -4.40 7.53 -5.21
CA MET A 95 -5.20 8.64 -4.71
C MET A 95 -5.76 8.36 -3.31
N THR A 96 -6.12 9.41 -2.59
CA THR A 96 -6.88 9.28 -1.34
C THR A 96 -8.29 8.75 -1.62
N THR A 97 -8.91 8.15 -0.60
CA THR A 97 -10.37 7.96 -0.60
C THR A 97 -11.09 9.31 -0.67
N ASN A 98 -12.38 9.28 -1.03
CA ASN A 98 -13.22 10.48 -1.16
C ASN A 98 -13.12 11.38 0.09
N ARG A 99 -12.96 12.68 -0.13
CA ARG A 99 -13.11 13.71 0.90
C ARG A 99 -14.17 14.70 0.44
N TRP A 100 -15.03 15.14 1.35
CA TRP A 100 -16.05 16.13 1.08
C TRP A 100 -15.79 17.35 1.95
N SER A 101 -15.81 18.54 1.37
CA SER A 101 -15.69 19.79 2.12
C SER A 101 -16.98 20.04 2.92
N PHE A 102 -16.86 20.22 4.23
CA PHE A 102 -18.02 20.56 5.08
C PHE A 102 -18.32 22.06 5.12
N GLU A 103 -17.37 22.88 4.68
CA GLU A 103 -17.40 24.33 4.57
C GLU A 103 -16.48 24.75 3.42
N ASP A 104 -16.45 26.04 3.08
CA ASP A 104 -15.48 26.56 2.11
C ASP A 104 -14.05 26.43 2.67
N VAL A 105 -13.14 25.80 1.92
CA VAL A 105 -11.75 25.58 2.34
C VAL A 105 -10.78 26.20 1.33
N GLU A 106 -9.85 27.04 1.80
CA GLU A 106 -8.79 27.59 0.96
C GLU A 106 -7.51 26.71 1.04
N ILE A 107 -7.08 26.14 -0.10
CA ILE A 107 -5.87 25.33 -0.21
C ILE A 107 -5.08 25.78 -1.43
N GLY A 108 -3.80 26.13 -1.25
CA GLY A 108 -2.92 26.50 -2.37
C GLY A 108 -3.42 27.70 -3.17
N GLY A 109 -4.13 28.64 -2.54
CA GLY A 109 -4.74 29.80 -3.19
C GLY A 109 -6.02 29.48 -3.99
N VAL A 110 -6.57 28.27 -3.85
CA VAL A 110 -7.84 27.85 -4.44
C VAL A 110 -8.87 27.66 -3.35
N THR A 111 -10.04 28.30 -3.49
CA THR A 111 -11.21 28.03 -2.64
C THR A 111 -11.94 26.81 -3.17
N ILE A 112 -12.06 25.79 -2.34
CA ILE A 112 -12.90 24.61 -2.54
C ILE A 112 -14.24 24.90 -1.85
N PRO A 113 -15.34 25.10 -2.59
CA PRO A 113 -16.65 25.35 -2.00
C PRO A 113 -17.11 24.22 -1.09
N GLN A 114 -18.00 24.53 -0.14
CA GLN A 114 -18.72 23.54 0.65
C GLN A 114 -19.44 22.50 -0.23
N GLY A 115 -19.34 21.23 0.15
CA GLY A 115 -20.03 20.11 -0.49
C GLY A 115 -19.32 19.53 -1.71
N GLU A 116 -18.12 20.00 -2.03
CA GLU A 116 -17.31 19.50 -3.14
C GLU A 116 -16.53 18.24 -2.79
N LEU A 117 -16.40 17.35 -3.78
CA LEU A 117 -15.59 16.13 -3.68
C LEU A 117 -14.13 16.44 -4.02
N VAL A 118 -13.23 16.01 -3.14
CA VAL A 118 -11.79 16.19 -3.26
C VAL A 118 -11.09 14.84 -3.23
N TRP A 119 -10.15 14.68 -4.17
CA TRP A 119 -9.15 13.61 -4.16
C TRP A 119 -7.76 14.22 -4.22
N ALA A 120 -6.85 13.72 -3.39
CA ALA A 120 -5.43 14.06 -3.46
C ALA A 120 -4.66 12.90 -4.09
N SER A 121 -3.82 13.20 -5.09
CA SER A 121 -2.93 12.19 -5.66
C SER A 121 -1.75 11.96 -4.73
N LEU A 122 -1.67 10.75 -4.18
CA LEU A 122 -0.56 10.31 -3.32
C LEU A 122 0.70 10.10 -4.15
N LEU A 123 0.59 9.53 -5.35
CA LEU A 123 1.72 9.35 -6.24
C LEU A 123 2.33 10.68 -6.70
N ALA A 124 1.50 11.66 -7.06
CA ALA A 124 2.02 12.97 -7.44
C ALA A 124 2.72 13.68 -6.27
N ALA A 125 2.14 13.62 -5.06
CA ALA A 125 2.76 14.18 -3.86
C ALA A 125 4.09 13.49 -3.52
N ASN A 126 4.20 12.18 -3.73
CA ASN A 126 5.45 11.42 -3.54
C ASN A 126 6.51 11.71 -4.63
N ARG A 127 6.16 12.50 -5.65
CA ARG A 127 7.05 13.03 -6.69
C ARG A 127 7.27 14.53 -6.60
N ASP A 128 6.84 15.19 -5.51
CA ASP A 128 7.02 16.63 -5.34
C ASP A 128 8.52 16.98 -5.21
N PRO A 129 9.10 17.75 -6.15
CA PRO A 129 10.50 18.15 -6.10
C PRO A 129 10.84 19.07 -4.91
N ALA A 130 9.86 19.73 -4.30
CA ALA A 130 10.07 20.51 -3.08
C ALA A 130 10.33 19.61 -1.86
N GLN A 131 9.85 18.37 -1.88
CA GLN A 131 10.02 17.39 -0.81
C GLN A 131 11.11 16.34 -1.14
N PHE A 132 11.25 15.97 -2.42
CA PHE A 132 12.16 14.93 -2.88
C PHE A 132 13.06 15.47 -4.00
N PRO A 133 14.35 15.76 -3.73
CA PRO A 133 15.32 16.00 -4.79
C PRO A 133 15.39 14.79 -5.73
N ASP A 134 15.43 15.05 -7.04
CA ASP A 134 15.37 14.04 -8.09
C ASP A 134 14.24 13.02 -7.85
N PRO A 135 12.97 13.46 -7.85
CA PRO A 135 11.84 12.65 -7.40
C PRO A 135 11.59 11.42 -8.28
N ASP A 136 12.00 11.48 -9.54
CA ASP A 136 11.90 10.40 -10.51
C ASP A 136 13.08 9.41 -10.46
N CYS A 137 14.06 9.65 -9.59
CA CYS A 137 15.14 8.70 -9.32
C CYS A 137 14.70 7.71 -8.24
N PHE A 138 14.77 6.42 -8.56
CA PHE A 138 14.60 5.33 -7.60
C PHE A 138 15.91 5.07 -6.86
N ASP A 139 15.96 5.44 -5.58
CA ASP A 139 17.15 5.28 -4.74
C ASP A 139 16.81 4.62 -3.41
N ILE A 140 17.21 3.35 -3.25
CA ILE A 140 16.91 2.59 -2.03
C ILE A 140 17.63 3.12 -0.79
N THR A 141 18.58 4.03 -0.96
CA THR A 141 19.33 4.68 0.13
C THR A 141 18.76 6.04 0.53
N ARG A 142 17.65 6.48 -0.08
CA ARG A 142 17.03 7.77 0.18
C ARG A 142 16.62 7.89 1.65
N GLU A 143 17.28 8.80 2.37
CA GLU A 143 16.94 9.12 3.76
C GLU A 143 17.15 10.63 4.02
N PRO A 144 16.18 11.35 4.63
CA PRO A 144 14.86 10.88 5.07
C PRO A 144 13.89 10.63 3.91
N ASN A 145 13.02 9.62 4.04
CA ASN A 145 11.99 9.28 3.04
C ASN A 145 10.58 9.57 3.55
N LYS A 146 10.20 10.85 3.64
CA LYS A 146 8.92 11.29 4.22
C LYS A 146 7.76 11.19 3.22
N HIS A 147 7.55 10.01 2.65
CA HIS A 147 6.46 9.76 1.70
C HIS A 147 5.09 9.69 2.39
N ILE A 148 4.03 9.85 1.60
CA ILE A 148 2.64 9.76 2.06
C ILE A 148 1.87 8.57 1.48
N ALA A 149 2.57 7.52 1.04
CA ALA A 149 1.96 6.30 0.48
C ALA A 149 0.92 5.63 1.40
N PHE A 150 1.04 5.82 2.73
CA PHE A 150 0.09 5.32 3.73
C PHE A 150 -0.99 6.34 4.13
N GLY A 151 -1.09 7.46 3.41
CA GLY A 151 -1.91 8.60 3.79
C GLY A 151 -1.35 9.34 5.01
N ASN A 152 -2.19 10.19 5.61
CA ASN A 152 -1.84 10.98 6.79
C ASN A 152 -3.10 11.30 7.63
N GLY A 153 -2.89 11.67 8.89
CA GLY A 153 -3.96 12.07 9.82
C GLY A 153 -4.68 10.88 10.47
N ILE A 154 -5.93 11.09 10.89
CA ILE A 154 -6.73 10.09 11.62
C ILE A 154 -7.02 8.82 10.81
N HIS A 155 -6.88 8.89 9.48
CA HIS A 155 -7.03 7.76 8.56
C HIS A 155 -5.68 7.24 8.04
N TYR A 156 -4.58 7.50 8.75
CA TYR A 156 -3.30 6.87 8.45
C TYR A 156 -3.46 5.35 8.42
N CYS A 157 -2.84 4.69 7.44
CA CYS A 157 -3.03 3.27 7.18
C CYS A 157 -2.78 2.40 8.43
N VAL A 158 -3.83 1.75 8.90
CA VAL A 158 -3.79 0.81 10.04
C VAL A 158 -2.88 -0.39 9.74
N GLY A 159 -2.80 -0.81 8.48
CA GLY A 159 -1.98 -1.93 8.00
C GLY A 159 -0.52 -1.58 7.73
N ALA A 160 -0.08 -0.32 7.89
CA ALA A 160 1.27 0.10 7.51
C ALA A 160 2.39 -0.73 8.15
N PRO A 161 2.34 -1.11 9.44
CA PRO A 161 3.37 -1.99 10.03
C PRO A 161 3.41 -3.38 9.39
N LEU A 162 2.24 -3.94 9.06
CA LEU A 162 2.14 -5.27 8.44
C LEU A 162 2.64 -5.22 6.99
N ALA A 163 2.20 -4.24 6.20
CA ALA A 163 2.65 -4.07 4.81
C ALA A 163 4.17 -3.90 4.71
N ARG A 164 4.78 -3.15 5.65
CA ARG A 164 6.24 -3.03 5.74
C ARG A 164 6.93 -4.35 6.05
N LEU A 165 6.38 -5.13 6.99
CA LEU A 165 6.91 -6.44 7.35
C LEU A 165 6.83 -7.41 6.16
N GLU A 166 5.67 -7.50 5.52
CA GLU A 166 5.43 -8.35 4.36
C GLU A 166 6.33 -7.94 3.18
N GLY A 167 6.39 -6.65 2.85
CA GLY A 167 7.27 -6.12 1.82
C GLY A 167 8.74 -6.42 2.10
N THR A 168 9.19 -6.22 3.34
CA THR A 168 10.57 -6.54 3.76
C THR A 168 10.88 -8.01 3.52
N ILE A 169 10.04 -8.92 4.02
CA ILE A 169 10.26 -10.36 3.90
C ILE A 169 10.23 -10.80 2.44
N ALA A 170 9.21 -10.37 1.68
CA ALA A 170 9.02 -10.80 0.29
C ALA A 170 10.14 -10.29 -0.62
N ILE A 171 10.45 -9.00 -0.59
CA ILE A 171 11.49 -8.39 -1.43
C ILE A 171 12.86 -8.96 -1.08
N GLN A 172 13.18 -9.11 0.21
CA GLN A 172 14.45 -9.72 0.62
C GLN A 172 14.56 -11.16 0.14
N ALA A 173 13.48 -11.96 0.29
CA ALA A 173 13.47 -13.34 -0.17
C ALA A 173 13.64 -13.44 -1.69
N LEU A 174 12.99 -12.58 -2.47
CA LEU A 174 13.15 -12.52 -3.93
C LEU A 174 14.59 -12.17 -4.32
N ALA A 175 15.16 -11.11 -3.71
CA ALA A 175 16.50 -10.65 -4.01
C ALA A 175 17.58 -11.71 -3.70
N GLN A 176 17.40 -12.47 -2.62
CA GLN A 176 18.36 -13.49 -2.15
C GLN A 176 18.17 -14.86 -2.82
N ARG A 177 16.92 -15.30 -3.01
CA ARG A 177 16.63 -16.67 -3.47
C ARG A 177 16.53 -16.80 -4.98
N LEU A 178 16.24 -15.71 -5.70
CA LEU A 178 16.10 -15.68 -7.15
C LEU A 178 17.10 -14.68 -7.76
N PRO A 179 18.42 -14.97 -7.72
CA PRO A 179 19.43 -14.04 -8.21
C PRO A 179 19.32 -13.76 -9.72
N GLN A 180 18.73 -14.68 -10.48
CA GLN A 180 18.54 -14.58 -11.93
C GLN A 180 17.13 -14.09 -12.32
N LEU A 181 16.32 -13.66 -11.35
CA LEU A 181 14.97 -13.14 -11.61
C LEU A 181 15.04 -11.99 -12.62
N ALA A 182 14.27 -12.11 -13.70
CA ALA A 182 14.13 -11.09 -14.73
C ALA A 182 12.72 -11.11 -15.32
N LEU A 183 12.29 -9.98 -15.90
CA LEU A 183 11.06 -9.92 -16.67
C LEU A 183 11.16 -10.83 -17.89
N ASP A 184 10.11 -11.62 -18.14
CA ASP A 184 10.03 -12.48 -19.31
C ASP A 184 9.54 -11.75 -20.56
N VAL A 185 9.01 -10.54 -20.38
CA VAL A 185 8.48 -9.65 -21.42
C VAL A 185 9.12 -8.26 -21.30
N PRO A 186 9.10 -7.44 -22.37
CA PRO A 186 9.48 -6.03 -22.28
C PRO A 186 8.65 -5.28 -21.22
N ALA A 187 9.30 -4.40 -20.43
CA ALA A 187 8.63 -3.72 -19.32
C ALA A 187 7.48 -2.79 -19.77
N ASP A 188 7.57 -2.22 -20.97
CA ASP A 188 6.53 -1.38 -21.58
C ASP A 188 5.31 -2.16 -22.08
N SER A 189 5.40 -3.50 -22.15
CA SER A 189 4.29 -4.38 -22.50
C SER A 189 3.42 -4.79 -21.30
N LEU A 190 3.82 -4.41 -20.09
CA LEU A 190 3.08 -4.75 -18.88
C LEU A 190 1.75 -3.99 -18.82
N GLU A 191 0.66 -4.73 -18.61
CA GLU A 191 -0.66 -4.14 -18.46
C GLU A 191 -0.91 -3.72 -17.01
N TRP A 192 -1.23 -2.45 -16.82
CA TRP A 192 -1.71 -1.91 -15.56
C TRP A 192 -3.21 -2.18 -15.41
N GLY A 193 -3.64 -2.51 -14.20
CA GLY A 193 -5.05 -2.71 -13.87
C GLY A 193 -5.84 -1.44 -14.19
N THR A 194 -6.97 -1.58 -14.88
CA THR A 194 -7.90 -0.47 -15.08
C THR A 194 -8.68 -0.30 -13.77
N GLY A 195 -8.29 0.71 -13.00
CA GLY A 195 -8.72 0.98 -11.63
C GLY A 195 -10.23 1.01 -11.43
N ILE A 196 -10.77 -0.09 -10.90
CA ILE A 196 -12.10 -0.09 -10.28
C ILE A 196 -12.06 0.67 -8.93
N MET A 197 -10.87 1.02 -8.43
CA MET A 197 -10.61 1.77 -7.20
C MET A 197 -9.26 2.54 -7.31
N ILE A 198 -8.84 3.15 -6.20
CA ILE A 198 -7.54 3.85 -6.00
C ILE A 198 -6.29 2.94 -6.03
N ILE A 199 -6.39 1.74 -6.59
CA ILE A 199 -5.32 0.72 -6.54
C ILE A 199 -4.43 0.84 -7.77
N HIS A 200 -3.12 0.96 -7.54
CA HIS A 200 -2.10 1.09 -8.56
C HIS A 200 -1.26 -0.19 -8.66
N GLY A 201 -1.51 -0.98 -9.69
CA GLY A 201 -0.94 -2.32 -9.81
C GLY A 201 -1.00 -2.90 -11.22
N MET A 202 -0.12 -3.86 -11.50
CA MET A 202 -0.10 -4.60 -12.76
C MET A 202 -1.10 -5.76 -12.72
N LYS A 203 -1.70 -6.09 -13.87
CA LYS A 203 -2.53 -7.30 -14.00
C LYS A 203 -1.71 -8.59 -13.88
N ALA A 204 -0.49 -8.57 -14.42
CA ALA A 204 0.45 -9.68 -14.38
C ALA A 204 1.88 -9.17 -14.59
N MET A 205 2.85 -9.90 -14.04
CA MET A 205 4.27 -9.67 -14.27
C MET A 205 4.94 -11.00 -14.64
N PRO A 206 4.99 -11.35 -15.95
CA PRO A 206 5.68 -12.54 -16.41
C PRO A 206 7.18 -12.46 -16.08
N VAL A 207 7.72 -13.50 -15.44
CA VAL A 207 9.13 -13.55 -15.00
C VAL A 207 9.77 -14.90 -15.34
N ARG A 208 11.10 -14.88 -15.45
CA ARG A 208 11.97 -16.07 -15.54
C ARG A 208 13.05 -15.98 -14.44
N TYR A 209 13.53 -17.13 -13.95
CA TYR A 209 14.49 -17.22 -12.85
C TYR A 209 15.27 -18.54 -12.85
#